data_AF-A0A7V8NQH7-F1
#
_entry.id   AF-A0A7V8NQH7-F1
#
_cell.length_a   1.000
_cell.length_b   1.000
_cell.length_c   1.000
_cell.angle_alpha   90.00
_cell.angle_beta   90.00
_cell.angle_gamma   90.00
#
_symmetry.space_group_name_H-M   'P 1'
#
loop_
_entity.id
_entity.type
_entity.pdbx_description
1 polymer ?
#
loop_
_entity_poly.entity_id
_entity_poly.type
_entity_poly.pdbx_seq_one_letter_code
_entity_poly.pdbx_strand_id
1 'polypeptide(L)'
;HHLSDLIGFVYSRMEAKAAAADLHSRLRLLGEKVSGNQPLTVCLFLDGENAWEYYPGNGREFLREFYRRIESDPDFRALTASEAIAAAGEIPTNTGIFPASWINANFDVWIGHSEDVTAWELLWDAREVYARAVDVYQKGRPGAPTETALKQAHGALLAAEGSDWCWWFGPEHSTPNDAEFDALYRKHLTEIYLALGQVAPEELAKPIKRRPEHAFQLAPTGFLRVKVDGRESSYFEWLGAGLYSPERRGGSMHGRVFYLHEMRYGFEEDRLCIRIDHFPETLSELDDAEFRITVGAAEELVIVVKLRRGRIQDFAVEKARLCLLKLESVAVAAFDRILEVAILRDQLDLKGQSRLKLGVALWHGGLPV
;
A
#
# COMPACT_ATOMS: atom_id res chain seq x y z
N HIS A 1 -12.92 9.17 -26.15
CA HIS A 1 -11.67 9.47 -25.44
C HIS A 1 -11.18 10.88 -25.76
N HIS A 2 -10.65 11.16 -26.96
CA HIS A 2 -10.02 12.45 -27.29
C HIS A 2 -10.83 13.72 -26.94
N LEU A 3 -12.14 13.76 -27.21
CA LEU A 3 -12.95 14.94 -26.88
C LEU A 3 -13.05 15.21 -25.37
N SER A 4 -13.13 14.15 -24.56
CA SER A 4 -13.08 14.26 -23.10
C SER A 4 -11.71 14.77 -22.65
N ASP A 5 -10.61 14.26 -23.22
CA ASP A 5 -9.26 14.69 -22.86
C ASP A 5 -9.01 16.18 -23.14
N LEU A 6 -9.61 16.71 -24.21
CA LEU A 6 -9.51 18.14 -24.50
C LEU A 6 -10.10 18.99 -23.37
N ILE A 7 -11.24 18.57 -22.81
CA ILE A 7 -11.88 19.23 -21.67
C ILE A 7 -11.04 19.04 -20.40
N GLY A 8 -10.54 17.83 -20.16
CA GLY A 8 -9.74 17.51 -18.97
C GLY A 8 -8.38 18.22 -18.92
N PHE A 9 -7.67 18.32 -20.05
CA PHE A 9 -6.23 18.60 -20.03
C PHE A 9 -5.77 19.77 -20.92
N VAL A 10 -6.60 20.24 -21.85
CA VAL A 10 -6.17 21.23 -22.86
C VAL A 10 -6.90 22.56 -22.71
N TYR A 11 -8.22 22.53 -22.66
CA TYR A 11 -9.07 23.71 -22.71
C TYR A 11 -8.98 24.61 -21.47
N SER A 12 -8.47 24.11 -20.34
CA SER A 12 -8.18 24.92 -19.15
C SER A 12 -7.15 26.03 -19.42
N ARG A 13 -6.31 25.86 -20.45
CA ARG A 13 -5.27 26.82 -20.88
C ARG A 13 -5.75 27.78 -21.97
N MET A 14 -7.02 27.68 -22.35
CA MET A 14 -7.62 28.48 -23.42
C MET A 14 -8.63 29.47 -22.84
N GLU A 15 -8.93 30.51 -23.62
CA GLU A 15 -10.07 31.37 -23.31
C GLU A 15 -11.37 30.57 -23.45
N ALA A 16 -12.29 30.75 -22.50
CA ALA A 16 -13.48 29.92 -22.33
C ALA A 16 -14.38 29.87 -23.58
N LYS A 17 -14.62 31.02 -24.21
CA LYS A 17 -15.44 31.13 -25.41
C LYS A 17 -14.77 30.47 -26.62
N ALA A 18 -13.45 30.56 -26.75
CA ALA A 18 -12.66 29.89 -27.78
C ALA A 18 -12.66 28.36 -27.60
N ALA A 19 -12.43 27.87 -26.38
CA ALA A 19 -12.49 26.44 -26.06
C ALA A 19 -13.88 25.85 -26.32
N ALA A 20 -14.94 26.54 -25.89
CA ALA A 20 -16.32 26.13 -26.16
C ALA A 20 -16.65 26.13 -27.68
N ALA A 21 -16.10 27.09 -28.43
CA ALA A 21 -16.24 27.12 -29.89
C ALA A 21 -15.57 25.92 -30.57
N ASP A 22 -14.36 25.57 -30.13
CA ASP A 22 -13.58 24.46 -30.68
C ASP A 22 -14.28 23.12 -30.41
N LEU A 23 -14.71 22.88 -29.17
CA LEU A 23 -15.45 21.66 -28.82
C LEU A 23 -16.73 21.51 -29.66
N HIS A 24 -17.54 22.58 -29.74
CA HIS A 24 -18.75 22.58 -30.54
C HIS A 24 -18.47 22.30 -32.03
N SER A 25 -17.44 22.93 -32.60
CA SER A 25 -17.06 22.73 -34.00
C SER A 25 -16.62 21.30 -34.28
N ARG A 26 -15.87 20.68 -33.35
CA ARG A 26 -15.50 19.26 -33.45
C ARG A 26 -16.71 18.33 -33.41
N LEU A 27 -17.69 18.62 -32.56
CA LEU A 27 -18.93 17.84 -32.50
C LEU A 27 -19.74 17.96 -33.80
N ARG A 28 -19.83 19.16 -34.40
CA ARG A 28 -20.48 19.34 -35.72
C ARG A 28 -19.79 18.52 -36.80
N LEU A 29 -18.46 18.59 -36.87
CA LEU A 29 -17.67 17.81 -37.82
C LEU A 29 -17.87 16.29 -37.65
N LEU A 30 -18.12 15.80 -36.43
CA LEU A 30 -18.46 14.39 -36.21
C LEU A 30 -19.85 14.06 -36.78
N GLY A 31 -20.85 14.90 -36.53
CA GLY A 31 -22.19 14.74 -37.10
C GLY A 31 -22.19 14.75 -38.63
N GLU A 32 -21.37 15.60 -39.26
CA GLU A 32 -21.23 15.67 -40.72
C GLU A 32 -20.52 14.45 -41.32
N LYS A 33 -19.57 13.85 -40.58
CA LYS A 33 -18.79 12.69 -41.06
C LYS A 33 -19.51 11.37 -40.89
N VAL A 34 -20.30 11.21 -39.84
CA VAL A 34 -21.03 9.96 -39.58
C VAL A 34 -22.27 9.93 -40.46
N SER A 35 -22.22 9.12 -41.51
CA SER A 35 -23.37 8.89 -42.39
C SER A 35 -24.42 8.02 -41.69
N GLY A 36 -25.65 8.49 -41.59
CA GLY A 36 -26.76 7.72 -41.03
C GLY A 36 -28.08 8.49 -41.08
N ASN A 37 -29.19 7.75 -41.08
CA ASN A 37 -30.53 8.33 -41.00
C ASN A 37 -31.00 8.55 -39.54
N GLN A 38 -30.14 8.29 -38.56
CA GLN A 38 -30.42 8.39 -37.14
C GLN A 38 -29.51 9.47 -36.50
N PRO A 39 -30.01 10.23 -35.51
CA PRO A 39 -29.18 11.17 -34.76
C PRO A 39 -27.95 10.48 -34.13
N LEU A 40 -26.80 11.13 -34.21
CA LEU A 40 -25.58 10.66 -33.56
C LEU A 40 -25.59 11.05 -32.07
N THR A 41 -25.56 10.06 -31.20
CA THR A 41 -25.34 10.28 -29.76
C THR A 41 -23.85 10.33 -29.46
N VAL A 42 -23.36 11.47 -28.95
CA VAL A 42 -21.97 11.64 -28.51
C VAL A 42 -21.91 11.70 -27.00
N CYS A 43 -21.27 10.72 -26.37
CA CYS A 43 -21.06 10.69 -24.93
C CYS A 43 -19.71 11.33 -24.55
N LEU A 44 -19.76 12.35 -23.70
CA LEU A 44 -18.57 12.97 -23.11
C LEU A 44 -18.57 12.64 -21.61
N PHE A 45 -17.79 11.62 -21.24
CA PHE A 45 -17.58 11.23 -19.84
C PHE A 45 -16.28 11.82 -19.34
N LEU A 46 -16.33 12.41 -18.15
CA LEU A 46 -15.25 13.12 -17.48
C LEU A 46 -15.35 12.83 -15.99
N ASP A 47 -14.19 12.82 -15.34
CA ASP A 47 -14.14 12.87 -13.89
C ASP A 47 -14.59 14.26 -13.38
N GLY A 48 -15.37 14.27 -12.30
CA GLY A 48 -16.00 15.46 -11.75
C GLY A 48 -15.03 16.40 -11.06
N GLU A 49 -13.87 15.94 -10.60
CA GLU A 49 -12.88 16.74 -9.88
C GLU A 49 -11.75 17.25 -10.78
N ASN A 50 -11.24 16.40 -11.68
CA ASN A 50 -9.94 16.58 -12.31
C ASN A 50 -9.84 17.76 -13.31
N ALA A 51 -10.93 18.19 -13.95
CA ALA A 51 -10.85 19.24 -14.96
C ALA A 51 -10.96 20.65 -14.36
N TRP A 52 -11.91 20.85 -13.45
CA TRP A 52 -12.49 22.18 -13.22
C TRP A 52 -11.59 23.10 -12.40
N GLU A 53 -10.80 22.56 -11.48
CA GLU A 53 -9.87 23.32 -10.65
C GLU A 53 -8.79 24.06 -11.46
N TYR A 54 -8.48 23.58 -12.68
CA TYR A 54 -7.52 24.21 -13.58
C TYR A 54 -8.14 25.33 -14.44
N TYR A 55 -9.47 25.44 -14.49
CA TYR A 55 -10.15 26.49 -15.25
C TYR A 55 -10.37 27.75 -14.41
N PRO A 56 -10.24 28.94 -15.00
CA PRO A 56 -10.73 30.17 -14.39
C PRO A 56 -12.19 30.04 -13.93
N GLY A 57 -12.43 30.37 -12.66
CA GLY A 57 -13.77 30.31 -12.07
C GLY A 57 -14.38 28.90 -12.01
N ASN A 58 -13.55 27.86 -11.88
CA ASN A 58 -13.95 26.46 -11.83
C ASN A 58 -14.76 26.01 -13.04
N GLY A 59 -14.36 26.45 -14.24
CA GLY A 59 -14.97 26.04 -15.51
C GLY A 59 -16.34 26.65 -15.82
N ARG A 60 -16.90 27.47 -14.93
CA ARG A 60 -18.25 28.03 -15.09
C ARG A 60 -18.45 28.80 -16.40
N GLU A 61 -17.47 29.58 -16.81
CA GLU A 61 -17.56 30.36 -18.05
C GLU A 61 -17.53 29.46 -19.28
N PHE A 62 -16.62 28.48 -19.31
CA PHE A 62 -16.55 27.48 -20.38
C PHE A 62 -17.86 26.70 -20.51
N LEU A 63 -18.40 26.20 -19.40
CA LEU A 63 -19.65 25.45 -19.39
C LEU A 63 -20.83 26.31 -19.88
N ARG A 64 -20.94 27.56 -19.42
CA ARG A 64 -21.98 28.48 -19.89
C ARG A 64 -21.88 28.74 -21.39
N GLU A 65 -20.67 29.02 -21.90
CA GLU A 65 -20.47 29.27 -23.32
C GLU A 65 -20.75 28.02 -24.17
N PHE A 66 -20.35 26.85 -23.69
CA PHE A 66 -20.60 25.59 -24.38
C PHE A 66 -22.10 25.24 -24.41
N TYR A 67 -22.79 25.27 -23.27
CA TYR A 67 -24.22 25.00 -23.22
C TYR A 67 -25.04 26.03 -24.00
N ARG A 68 -24.68 27.31 -23.97
CA ARG A 68 -25.33 28.34 -24.78
C ARG A 68 -25.21 28.05 -26.27
N ARG A 69 -24.05 27.55 -26.72
CA ARG A 69 -23.86 27.12 -28.13
C ARG A 69 -24.74 25.94 -28.49
N ILE A 70 -24.77 24.91 -27.64
CA ILE A 70 -25.61 23.73 -27.83
C ILE A 70 -27.10 24.11 -27.87
N GLU A 71 -27.57 24.99 -26.98
CA GLU A 71 -28.96 25.45 -26.94
C GLU A 71 -29.34 26.30 -28.17
N SER A 72 -28.38 27.07 -28.70
CA SER A 72 -28.61 27.95 -29.86
C SER A 72 -28.52 27.22 -31.20
N ASP A 73 -28.05 25.97 -31.23
CA ASP A 73 -27.83 25.20 -32.44
C ASP A 73 -28.95 24.16 -32.62
N PRO A 74 -29.82 24.29 -33.66
CA PRO A 74 -30.96 23.41 -33.84
C PRO A 74 -30.57 21.96 -34.18
N ASP A 75 -29.32 21.71 -34.58
CA ASP A 75 -28.82 20.37 -34.89
C ASP A 75 -28.37 19.61 -33.63
N PHE A 76 -28.32 20.27 -32.46
CA PHE A 76 -27.89 19.65 -31.20
C PHE A 76 -29.02 19.53 -30.19
N ARG A 77 -28.92 18.49 -29.35
CA ARG A 77 -29.74 18.29 -28.16
C ARG A 77 -28.86 17.82 -27.02
N ALA A 78 -28.81 18.59 -25.94
CA ALA A 78 -28.25 18.14 -24.68
C ALA A 78 -29.26 17.22 -23.99
N LEU A 79 -28.86 15.97 -23.71
CA LEU A 79 -29.72 14.96 -23.12
C LEU A 79 -29.06 14.38 -21.87
N THR A 80 -29.87 14.06 -20.87
CA THR A 80 -29.49 13.14 -19.80
C THR A 80 -29.31 11.72 -20.36
N ALA A 81 -28.63 10.85 -19.62
CA ALA A 81 -28.45 9.46 -20.03
C ALA A 81 -29.79 8.74 -20.28
N SER A 82 -30.79 8.95 -19.41
CA SER A 82 -32.13 8.36 -19.56
C SER A 82 -32.84 8.87 -20.83
N GLU A 83 -32.73 10.16 -21.13
CA GLU A 83 -33.31 10.73 -22.35
C GLU A 83 -32.59 10.25 -23.61
N ALA A 84 -31.27 10.11 -23.58
CA ALA A 84 -30.50 9.56 -24.68
C ALA A 84 -30.87 8.10 -24.97
N ILE A 85 -31.07 7.28 -23.94
CA ILE A 85 -31.53 5.89 -24.06
C ILE A 85 -32.97 5.84 -24.60
N ALA A 86 -33.88 6.69 -24.10
CA ALA A 86 -35.26 6.73 -24.58
C ALA A 86 -35.38 7.25 -26.02
N ALA A 87 -34.47 8.12 -26.44
CA ALA A 87 -34.39 8.62 -27.81
C ALA A 87 -33.66 7.67 -28.76
N ALA A 88 -32.88 6.71 -28.23
CA ALA A 88 -32.24 5.68 -29.03
C ALA A 88 -33.34 4.77 -29.62
N GLY A 89 -33.39 4.68 -30.94
CA GLY A 89 -34.30 3.80 -31.65
C GLY A 89 -33.85 2.34 -31.54
N GLU A 90 -33.71 1.66 -32.67
CA GLU A 90 -33.15 0.30 -32.68
C GLU A 90 -31.66 0.34 -32.31
N ILE A 91 -31.32 -0.20 -31.13
CA ILE A 91 -29.94 -0.38 -30.68
C ILE A 91 -29.47 -1.75 -31.16
N PRO A 92 -28.42 -1.83 -32.01
CA PRO A 92 -27.86 -3.09 -32.45
C PRO A 92 -27.42 -3.95 -31.25
N THR A 93 -27.74 -5.24 -31.28
CA THR A 93 -27.25 -6.17 -30.27
C THR A 93 -25.74 -6.31 -30.40
N ASN A 94 -25.01 -6.02 -29.32
CA ASN A 94 -23.59 -6.32 -29.26
C ASN A 94 -23.39 -7.80 -28.88
N THR A 95 -22.55 -8.52 -29.62
CA THR A 95 -22.23 -9.93 -29.38
C THR A 95 -21.21 -10.14 -28.26
N GLY A 96 -20.55 -9.06 -27.79
CA GLY A 96 -19.64 -9.12 -26.65
C GLY A 96 -18.93 -7.80 -26.38
N ILE A 97 -18.55 -7.58 -25.12
CA ILE A 97 -17.70 -6.46 -24.71
C ILE A 97 -16.35 -7.05 -24.29
N PHE A 98 -15.26 -6.51 -24.83
CA PHE A 98 -13.93 -6.93 -24.45
C PHE A 98 -13.61 -6.45 -23.02
N PRO A 99 -13.06 -7.31 -22.14
CA PRO A 99 -12.72 -6.93 -20.77
C PRO A 99 -11.54 -5.96 -20.79
N ALA A 100 -11.82 -4.68 -20.54
CA ALA A 100 -10.85 -3.59 -20.55
C ALA A 100 -11.31 -2.43 -19.67
N SER A 101 -10.38 -1.53 -19.35
CA SER A 101 -10.70 -0.21 -18.81
C SER A 101 -10.66 0.87 -19.90
N TRP A 102 -11.11 2.07 -19.54
CA TRP A 102 -10.97 3.26 -20.37
C TRP A 102 -9.51 3.72 -20.58
N ILE A 103 -8.57 3.24 -19.76
CA ILE A 103 -7.13 3.54 -19.87
C ILE A 103 -6.45 2.39 -20.60
N ASN A 104 -5.76 2.69 -21.69
CA ASN A 104 -4.96 1.73 -22.50
C ASN A 104 -5.73 0.49 -23.02
N ALA A 105 -7.06 0.44 -22.85
CA ALA A 105 -7.89 -0.73 -23.15
C ALA A 105 -7.44 -2.02 -22.42
N ASN A 106 -6.90 -1.90 -21.21
CA ASN A 106 -6.52 -3.04 -20.37
C ASN A 106 -6.73 -2.71 -18.87
N PHE A 107 -6.26 -3.56 -17.97
CA PHE A 107 -6.37 -3.36 -16.51
C PHE A 107 -5.01 -3.15 -15.83
N ASP A 108 -3.94 -2.91 -16.60
CA ASP A 108 -2.57 -2.92 -16.07
C ASP A 108 -2.37 -1.89 -14.95
N VAL A 109 -3.12 -0.78 -14.97
CA VAL A 109 -3.10 0.26 -13.93
C VAL A 109 -3.53 -0.25 -12.55
N TRP A 110 -4.33 -1.32 -12.45
CA TRP A 110 -4.85 -1.82 -11.17
C TRP A 110 -4.41 -3.25 -10.85
N ILE A 111 -3.83 -3.99 -11.79
CA ILE A 111 -3.42 -5.40 -11.61
C ILE A 111 -2.09 -5.74 -12.32
N GLY A 112 -1.36 -4.76 -12.85
CA GLY A 112 -0.21 -5.00 -13.73
C GLY A 112 1.11 -5.16 -12.99
N HIS A 113 1.32 -4.41 -11.91
CA HIS A 113 2.55 -4.42 -11.13
C HIS A 113 2.52 -5.45 -9.99
N SER A 114 3.69 -5.89 -9.52
CA SER A 114 3.78 -6.86 -8.43
C SER A 114 3.20 -6.35 -7.11
N GLU A 115 3.19 -5.02 -6.92
CA GLU A 115 2.55 -4.38 -5.76
C GLU A 115 1.03 -4.52 -5.83
N ASP A 116 0.43 -4.31 -7.01
CA ASP A 116 -1.00 -4.51 -7.23
C ASP A 116 -1.40 -5.95 -6.94
N VAL A 117 -0.65 -6.90 -7.50
CA VAL A 117 -0.89 -8.34 -7.29
C VAL A 117 -0.82 -8.69 -5.81
N THR A 118 0.17 -8.15 -5.09
CA THR A 118 0.29 -8.37 -3.63
C THR A 118 -0.93 -7.82 -2.89
N ALA A 119 -1.41 -6.63 -3.25
CA ALA A 119 -2.62 -6.06 -2.66
C ALA A 119 -3.85 -6.94 -2.92
N TRP A 120 -4.05 -7.40 -4.15
CA TRP A 120 -5.15 -8.29 -4.51
C TRP A 120 -5.09 -9.64 -3.80
N GLU A 121 -3.92 -10.23 -3.63
CA GLU A 121 -3.73 -11.48 -2.88
C GLU A 121 -4.15 -11.30 -1.41
N LEU A 122 -3.72 -10.21 -0.77
CA LEU A 122 -4.10 -9.90 0.62
C LEU A 122 -5.60 -9.64 0.78
N LEU A 123 -6.22 -8.94 -0.18
CA LEU A 123 -7.66 -8.73 -0.19
C LEU A 123 -8.43 -10.04 -0.40
N TRP A 124 -7.96 -10.91 -1.29
CA TRP A 124 -8.56 -12.21 -1.54
C TRP A 124 -8.58 -13.06 -0.28
N ASP A 125 -7.45 -13.15 0.43
CA ASP A 125 -7.35 -13.90 1.68
C ASP A 125 -8.28 -13.36 2.78
N ALA A 126 -8.37 -12.03 2.90
CA ALA A 126 -9.28 -11.39 3.86
C ALA A 126 -10.76 -11.67 3.52
N ARG A 127 -11.11 -11.62 2.22
CA ARG A 127 -12.46 -11.94 1.73
C ARG A 127 -12.84 -13.39 1.99
N GLU A 128 -11.91 -14.30 1.79
CA GLU A 128 -12.10 -15.73 2.08
C GLU A 128 -12.33 -15.99 3.58
N VAL A 129 -11.61 -15.28 4.46
CA VAL A 129 -11.83 -15.32 5.91
C VAL A 129 -13.23 -14.82 6.26
N TYR A 130 -13.65 -13.69 5.70
CA TYR A 130 -14.99 -13.14 5.89
C TYR A 130 -16.08 -14.12 5.42
N ALA A 131 -15.93 -14.70 4.22
CA ALA A 131 -16.89 -15.64 3.65
C ALA A 131 -17.07 -16.89 4.54
N ARG A 132 -15.97 -17.45 5.06
CA ARG A 132 -16.03 -18.57 6.02
C ARG A 132 -16.74 -18.17 7.32
N ALA A 133 -16.49 -16.96 7.81
CA ALA A 133 -17.11 -16.47 9.03
C ALA A 133 -18.64 -16.32 8.90
N VAL A 134 -19.11 -15.84 7.74
CA VAL A 134 -20.54 -15.78 7.37
C VAL A 134 -21.15 -17.19 7.32
N ASP A 135 -20.47 -18.16 6.71
CA ASP A 135 -20.95 -19.55 6.64
C ASP A 135 -21.12 -20.19 8.02
N VAL A 136 -20.14 -19.99 8.91
CA VAL A 136 -20.16 -20.49 10.30
C VAL A 136 -21.34 -19.88 11.08
N TYR A 137 -21.58 -18.58 10.92
CA TYR A 137 -22.70 -17.87 11.54
C TYR A 137 -24.06 -18.38 11.03
N GLN A 138 -24.23 -18.48 9.70
CA GLN A 138 -25.49 -18.94 9.10
C GLN A 138 -25.84 -20.39 9.49
N LYS A 139 -24.82 -21.24 9.69
CA LYS A 139 -24.99 -22.64 10.13
C LYS A 139 -25.13 -22.79 11.64
N GLY A 140 -25.08 -21.71 12.42
CA GLY A 140 -25.21 -21.74 13.88
C GLY A 140 -24.13 -22.57 14.58
N ARG A 141 -22.92 -22.62 14.02
CA ARG A 141 -21.83 -23.44 14.57
C ARG A 141 -21.24 -22.83 15.86
N PRO A 142 -20.72 -23.65 16.79
CA PRO A 142 -20.00 -23.15 17.95
C PRO A 142 -18.82 -22.25 17.54
N GLY A 143 -18.63 -21.13 18.22
CA GLY A 143 -17.58 -20.16 17.89
C GLY A 143 -17.93 -19.22 16.72
N ALA A 144 -19.19 -19.17 16.29
CA ALA A 144 -19.65 -18.21 15.31
C ALA A 144 -19.39 -16.75 15.77
N PRO A 145 -18.93 -15.87 14.85
CA PRO A 145 -18.85 -14.44 15.13
C PRO A 145 -20.23 -13.87 15.47
N THR A 146 -20.26 -12.77 16.22
CA THR A 146 -21.50 -12.04 16.46
C THR A 146 -21.98 -11.33 15.19
N GLU A 147 -23.27 -11.01 15.12
CA GLU A 147 -23.81 -10.22 14.00
C GLU A 147 -23.11 -8.84 13.89
N THR A 148 -22.79 -8.22 15.02
CA THR A 148 -22.05 -6.95 15.08
C THR A 148 -20.65 -7.10 14.47
N ALA A 149 -19.92 -8.16 14.84
CA ALA A 149 -18.61 -8.48 14.28
C ALA A 149 -18.66 -8.65 12.75
N LEU A 150 -19.67 -9.37 12.24
CA LEU A 150 -19.86 -9.56 10.79
C LEU A 150 -20.14 -8.22 10.08
N LYS A 151 -20.93 -7.33 10.68
CA LYS A 151 -21.20 -6.00 10.09
C LYS A 151 -19.95 -5.13 10.07
N GLN A 152 -19.14 -5.16 11.12
CA GLN A 152 -17.87 -4.44 11.16
C GLN A 152 -16.88 -4.95 10.10
N ALA A 153 -16.68 -6.27 10.05
CA ALA A 153 -15.84 -6.91 9.04
C ALA A 153 -16.31 -6.60 7.61
N HIS A 154 -17.62 -6.61 7.37
CA HIS A 154 -18.19 -6.27 6.07
C HIS A 154 -17.92 -4.81 5.67
N GLY A 155 -18.07 -3.87 6.61
CA GLY A 155 -17.77 -2.46 6.36
C GLY A 155 -16.28 -2.25 6.01
N ALA A 156 -15.38 -2.94 6.72
CA ALA A 156 -13.95 -2.92 6.44
C ALA A 156 -13.61 -3.55 5.08
N LEU A 157 -14.26 -4.66 4.72
CA LEU A 157 -14.12 -5.29 3.40
C LEU A 157 -14.56 -4.36 2.27
N LEU A 158 -15.73 -3.74 2.37
CA LEU A 158 -16.20 -2.79 1.37
C LEU A 158 -15.27 -1.58 1.22
N ALA A 159 -14.69 -1.10 2.32
CA ALA A 159 -13.68 -0.05 2.27
C ALA A 159 -12.41 -0.52 1.55
N ALA A 160 -11.95 -1.75 1.79
CA ALA A 160 -10.78 -2.33 1.14
C ALA A 160 -10.99 -2.70 -0.34
N GLU A 161 -12.24 -2.92 -0.79
CA GLU A 161 -12.57 -3.22 -2.19
C GLU A 161 -12.58 -1.98 -3.10
N GLY A 162 -12.34 -0.77 -2.55
CA GLY A 162 -12.20 0.45 -3.34
C GLY A 162 -11.04 0.38 -4.34
N SER A 163 -11.29 0.66 -5.62
CA SER A 163 -10.24 0.59 -6.65
C SER A 163 -9.12 1.61 -6.47
N ASP A 164 -9.38 2.70 -5.73
CA ASP A 164 -8.42 3.75 -5.41
C ASP A 164 -7.14 3.20 -4.74
N TRP A 165 -7.22 2.11 -3.98
CA TRP A 165 -6.02 1.52 -3.37
C TRP A 165 -5.04 1.03 -4.43
N CYS A 166 -5.52 0.26 -5.40
CA CYS A 166 -4.71 -0.27 -6.49
C CYS A 166 -4.38 0.78 -7.57
N TRP A 167 -4.98 1.96 -7.53
CA TRP A 167 -4.52 3.10 -8.33
C TRP A 167 -3.17 3.63 -7.83
N TRP A 168 -2.91 3.54 -6.52
CA TRP A 168 -1.69 4.07 -5.91
C TRP A 168 -0.57 3.06 -5.79
N PHE A 169 -0.81 1.76 -6.00
CA PHE A 169 0.25 0.76 -6.08
C PHE A 169 0.93 0.79 -7.46
N GLY A 170 2.17 0.29 -7.53
CA GLY A 170 2.93 0.32 -8.77
C GLY A 170 3.68 1.64 -9.05
N PRO A 171 4.47 1.66 -10.13
CA PRO A 171 5.25 2.84 -10.53
C PRO A 171 4.46 3.91 -11.30
N GLU A 172 3.25 3.62 -11.76
CA GLU A 172 2.45 4.46 -12.66
C GLU A 172 2.02 5.77 -11.97
N HIS A 173 1.63 5.66 -10.70
CA HIS A 173 1.14 6.76 -9.89
C HIS A 173 1.81 6.79 -8.51
N SER A 174 2.00 8.00 -8.00
CA SER A 174 2.59 8.25 -6.69
C SER A 174 2.10 9.57 -6.15
N THR A 175 1.94 9.61 -4.83
CA THR A 175 1.61 10.79 -4.04
C THR A 175 2.59 10.89 -2.88
N PRO A 176 2.85 12.11 -2.33
CA PRO A 176 3.61 12.24 -1.09
C PRO A 176 3.10 11.31 0.03
N ASN A 177 1.79 11.00 0.01
CA ASN A 177 1.06 10.23 1.00
C ASN A 177 1.01 8.71 0.73
N ASP A 178 1.83 8.17 -0.17
CA ASP A 178 1.79 6.75 -0.56
C ASP A 178 1.86 5.80 0.65
N ALA A 179 2.69 6.13 1.63
CA ALA A 179 2.89 5.30 2.81
C ALA A 179 1.64 5.29 3.71
N GLU A 180 0.96 6.42 3.81
CA GLU A 180 -0.29 6.57 4.54
C GLU A 180 -1.43 5.81 3.84
N PHE A 181 -1.52 5.88 2.51
CA PHE A 181 -2.50 5.12 1.72
C PHE A 181 -2.28 3.60 1.86
N ASP A 182 -1.03 3.14 1.73
CA ASP A 182 -0.66 1.74 1.94
C ASP A 182 -1.01 1.28 3.37
N ALA A 183 -0.62 2.04 4.39
CA ALA A 183 -0.94 1.71 5.77
C ALA A 183 -2.45 1.68 6.05
N LEU A 184 -3.22 2.61 5.48
CA LEU A 184 -4.66 2.65 5.64
C LEU A 184 -5.34 1.47 4.95
N TYR A 185 -4.89 1.10 3.76
CA TYR A 185 -5.36 -0.09 3.06
C TYR A 185 -5.12 -1.36 3.88
N ARG A 186 -3.89 -1.58 4.33
CA ARG A 186 -3.54 -2.74 5.18
C ARG A 186 -4.33 -2.73 6.49
N LYS A 187 -4.60 -1.56 7.08
CA LYS A 187 -5.45 -1.43 8.27
C LYS A 187 -6.87 -1.90 8.00
N HIS A 188 -7.48 -1.55 6.87
CA HIS A 188 -8.82 -2.06 6.51
C HIS A 188 -8.82 -3.59 6.39
N LEU A 189 -7.80 -4.16 5.77
CA LEU A 189 -7.65 -5.62 5.69
C LEU A 189 -7.48 -6.25 7.08
N THR A 190 -6.62 -5.69 7.93
CA THR A 190 -6.42 -6.15 9.31
C THR A 190 -7.71 -6.10 10.13
N GLU A 191 -8.51 -5.04 10.00
CA GLU A 191 -9.78 -4.87 10.72
C GLU A 191 -10.77 -6.01 10.42
N ILE A 192 -10.76 -6.58 9.21
CA ILE A 192 -11.59 -7.75 8.86
C ILE A 192 -11.25 -8.93 9.77
N TYR A 193 -9.96 -9.23 9.98
CA TYR A 193 -9.53 -10.33 10.85
C TYR A 193 -9.88 -10.03 12.31
N LEU A 194 -9.56 -8.83 12.79
CA LEU A 194 -9.77 -8.45 14.18
C LEU A 194 -11.25 -8.44 14.56
N ALA A 195 -12.13 -7.89 13.72
CA ALA A 195 -13.56 -7.88 13.95
C ALA A 195 -14.12 -9.31 14.07
N LEU A 196 -13.53 -10.27 13.36
CA LEU A 196 -13.90 -11.69 13.39
C LEU A 196 -13.19 -12.49 14.49
N GLY A 197 -12.40 -11.82 15.35
CA GLY A 197 -11.63 -12.47 16.42
C GLY A 197 -10.49 -13.35 15.92
N GLN A 198 -10.00 -13.11 14.69
CA GLN A 198 -8.86 -13.82 14.11
C GLN A 198 -7.58 -12.98 14.17
N VAL A 199 -6.44 -13.67 14.12
CA VAL A 199 -5.12 -13.03 14.02
C VAL A 199 -4.89 -12.67 12.55
N ALA A 200 -4.55 -11.41 12.30
CA ALA A 200 -4.18 -10.95 10.96
C ALA A 200 -2.82 -11.52 10.52
N PRO A 201 -2.64 -11.86 9.23
CA PRO A 201 -1.37 -12.35 8.71
C PRO A 201 -0.24 -11.31 8.83
N GLU A 202 0.99 -11.78 9.00
CA GLU A 202 2.17 -10.91 9.18
C GLU A 202 2.52 -10.11 7.92
N GLU A 203 2.09 -10.60 6.77
CA GLU A 203 2.23 -9.95 5.49
C GLU A 203 1.54 -8.57 5.47
N LEU A 204 0.44 -8.40 6.23
CA LEU A 204 -0.22 -7.09 6.40
C LEU A 204 0.60 -6.09 7.23
N ALA A 205 1.70 -6.51 7.84
CA ALA A 205 2.64 -5.60 8.49
C ALA A 205 3.75 -5.09 7.59
N LYS A 206 3.92 -5.70 6.42
CA LYS A 206 4.93 -5.29 5.46
C LYS A 206 4.28 -4.27 4.51
N PRO A 207 4.86 -3.07 4.32
CA PRO A 207 4.40 -2.14 3.30
C PRO A 207 4.35 -2.82 1.94
N ILE A 208 3.21 -2.67 1.25
CA ILE A 208 3.03 -3.18 -0.11
C ILE A 208 3.77 -2.25 -1.09
N LYS A 209 3.61 -0.93 -0.94
CA LYS A 209 4.28 0.06 -1.78
C LYS A 209 5.72 0.19 -1.33
N ARG A 210 6.63 -0.39 -2.12
CA ARG A 210 8.06 -0.37 -1.84
C ARG A 210 8.64 0.91 -2.39
N ARG A 211 8.75 1.92 -1.53
CA ARG A 211 9.78 2.92 -1.75
C ARG A 211 11.12 2.24 -1.46
N PRO A 212 12.08 2.17 -2.39
CA PRO A 212 13.46 2.12 -1.94
C PRO A 212 13.69 3.45 -1.23
N GLU A 213 13.43 3.51 0.08
CA GLU A 213 14.03 4.57 0.89
C GLU A 213 15.52 4.46 0.61
N HIS A 214 16.10 5.52 0.05
CA HIS A 214 17.54 5.57 -0.07
C HIS A 214 18.07 5.32 1.33
N ALA A 215 18.82 4.25 1.49
CA ALA A 215 19.45 3.91 2.74
C ALA A 215 20.94 3.95 2.49
N PHE A 216 21.65 4.63 3.38
CA PHE A 216 23.08 4.49 3.41
C PHE A 216 23.40 3.09 3.94
N GLN A 217 23.88 2.23 3.03
CA GLN A 217 24.23 0.85 3.34
C GLN A 217 25.74 0.64 3.19
N LEU A 218 26.39 0.20 4.26
CA LEU A 218 27.78 -0.26 4.25
C LEU A 218 27.82 -1.75 4.56
N ALA A 219 28.65 -2.48 3.82
CA ALA A 219 28.94 -3.88 4.11
C ALA A 219 29.91 -3.99 5.31
N PRO A 220 29.82 -5.06 6.11
CA PRO A 220 30.82 -5.35 7.13
C PRO A 220 32.22 -5.51 6.51
N THR A 221 33.24 -5.02 7.19
CA THR A 221 34.64 -5.02 6.72
C THR A 221 35.54 -5.98 7.51
N GLY A 222 35.05 -6.55 8.62
CA GLY A 222 35.77 -7.50 9.44
C GLY A 222 34.87 -8.25 10.43
N PHE A 223 35.46 -9.17 11.19
CA PHE A 223 34.77 -9.84 12.29
C PHE A 223 34.60 -8.90 13.49
N LEU A 224 33.46 -9.02 14.16
CA LEU A 224 33.11 -8.26 15.35
C LEU A 224 33.56 -8.97 16.63
N ARG A 225 33.53 -8.23 17.74
CA ARG A 225 33.69 -8.74 19.11
C ARG A 225 32.73 -8.00 20.03
N VAL A 226 31.48 -8.42 19.99
CA VAL A 226 30.36 -7.77 20.68
C VAL A 226 30.08 -8.49 21.99
N LYS A 227 29.93 -7.71 23.05
CA LYS A 227 29.37 -8.20 24.30
C LYS A 227 27.89 -7.81 24.32
N VAL A 228 27.01 -8.79 24.13
CA VAL A 228 25.55 -8.58 24.08
C VAL A 228 25.04 -8.19 25.47
N ASP A 229 25.03 -6.88 25.75
CA ASP A 229 24.56 -6.31 27.02
C ASP A 229 23.59 -5.12 26.84
N GLY A 230 23.22 -4.83 25.58
CA GLY A 230 22.24 -3.80 25.24
C GLY A 230 22.85 -2.40 25.26
N ARG A 231 24.18 -2.29 25.26
CA ARG A 231 24.94 -1.02 25.23
C ARG A 231 26.21 -1.19 24.43
N GLU A 232 26.66 -0.10 23.80
CA GLU A 232 28.03 -0.05 23.29
C GLU A 232 29.00 0.18 24.47
N SER A 233 29.43 -0.92 25.09
CA SER A 233 30.31 -0.91 26.26
C SER A 233 31.76 -0.57 25.91
N SER A 234 32.16 -0.80 24.65
CA SER A 234 33.45 -0.41 24.08
C SER A 234 33.29 -0.01 22.62
N TYR A 235 33.99 1.06 22.21
CA TYR A 235 34.03 1.53 20.82
C TYR A 235 34.44 0.45 19.81
N PHE A 236 35.25 -0.52 20.25
CA PHE A 236 35.77 -1.57 19.36
C PHE A 236 34.76 -2.68 19.04
N GLU A 237 33.65 -2.76 19.76
CA GLU A 237 32.71 -3.89 19.62
C GLU A 237 32.05 -3.94 18.24
N TRP A 238 31.67 -2.77 17.74
CA TRP A 238 30.99 -2.59 16.46
C TRP A 238 31.92 -2.03 15.36
N LEU A 239 33.23 -1.96 15.62
CA LEU A 239 34.21 -1.48 14.66
C LEU A 239 34.30 -2.47 13.47
N GLY A 240 34.01 -1.97 12.27
CA GLY A 240 33.98 -2.79 11.06
C GLY A 240 32.63 -3.45 10.79
N ALA A 241 31.60 -3.18 11.60
CA ALA A 241 30.24 -3.62 11.31
C ALA A 241 29.69 -2.97 10.04
N GLY A 242 28.81 -3.69 9.36
CA GLY A 242 27.94 -3.12 8.35
C GLY A 242 26.97 -2.14 8.99
N LEU A 243 26.48 -1.21 8.18
CA LEU A 243 25.54 -0.17 8.59
C LEU A 243 24.38 -0.17 7.60
N TYR A 244 23.17 -0.03 8.13
CA TYR A 244 21.99 0.33 7.38
C TYR A 244 21.36 1.53 8.09
N SER A 245 21.34 2.68 7.41
CA SER A 245 20.79 3.93 7.92
C SER A 245 19.83 4.52 6.89
N PRO A 246 18.51 4.56 7.16
CA PRO A 246 17.53 5.18 6.27
C PRO A 246 17.84 6.67 6.05
N GLU A 247 17.87 7.14 4.80
CA GLU A 247 18.08 8.55 4.48
C GLU A 247 16.83 9.36 4.83
N ARG A 248 16.96 10.27 5.81
CA ARG A 248 15.86 11.10 6.31
C ARG A 248 15.77 12.49 5.65
N ARG A 249 16.47 12.71 4.52
CA ARG A 249 16.52 14.01 3.84
C ARG A 249 15.62 14.02 2.62
N GLY A 250 14.39 14.54 2.76
CA GLY A 250 13.56 14.85 1.59
C GLY A 250 12.06 14.94 1.88
N GLY A 251 11.60 16.05 2.47
CA GLY A 251 10.18 16.36 2.62
C GLY A 251 9.86 17.16 3.87
N SER A 252 8.75 17.90 3.86
CA SER A 252 8.22 18.58 5.05
C SER A 252 7.86 17.53 6.12
N MET A 253 8.75 17.31 7.08
CA MET A 253 8.68 16.26 8.10
C MET A 253 7.62 16.50 9.20
N HIS A 254 6.53 17.19 8.90
CA HIS A 254 5.45 17.41 9.87
C HIS A 254 4.60 16.14 9.99
N GLY A 255 4.74 15.42 11.10
CA GLY A 255 3.78 14.39 11.54
C GLY A 255 4.22 12.92 11.46
N ARG A 256 5.40 12.59 10.92
CA ARG A 256 5.92 11.21 10.92
C ARG A 256 6.70 10.93 12.22
N VAL A 257 6.25 9.93 12.99
CA VAL A 257 6.95 9.43 14.18
C VAL A 257 7.94 8.35 13.73
N PHE A 258 9.21 8.48 14.11
CA PHE A 258 10.24 7.49 13.81
C PHE A 258 10.65 6.76 15.07
N TYR A 259 10.49 5.44 15.11
CA TYR A 259 10.90 4.63 16.25
C TYR A 259 12.33 4.09 16.11
N LEU A 260 12.74 3.69 14.90
CA LEU A 260 14.03 3.06 14.64
C LEU A 260 15.03 4.06 14.02
N HIS A 261 16.25 4.04 14.52
CA HIS A 261 17.31 4.96 14.13
C HIS A 261 18.22 4.39 13.04
N GLU A 262 19.00 3.36 13.37
CA GLU A 262 19.91 2.69 12.45
C GLU A 262 20.07 1.22 12.86
N MET A 263 20.59 0.42 11.94
CA MET A 263 20.92 -0.97 12.20
C MET A 263 22.37 -1.24 11.86
N ARG A 264 23.08 -1.89 12.78
CA ARG A 264 24.43 -2.40 12.57
C ARG A 264 24.41 -3.91 12.57
N TYR A 265 25.24 -4.52 11.73
CA TYR A 265 25.27 -5.97 11.61
C TYR A 265 26.66 -6.47 11.22
N GLY A 266 27.01 -7.68 11.63
CA GLY A 266 28.27 -8.30 11.25
C GLY A 266 28.45 -9.66 11.91
N PHE A 267 29.46 -10.40 11.45
CA PHE A 267 29.73 -11.73 11.98
C PHE A 267 30.83 -11.67 13.05
N GLU A 268 30.72 -12.52 14.05
CA GLU A 268 31.85 -13.09 14.80
C GLU A 268 32.24 -14.43 14.16
N GLU A 269 33.15 -15.19 14.77
CA GLU A 269 33.50 -16.53 14.26
C GLU A 269 32.29 -17.48 14.24
N ASP A 270 31.50 -17.43 15.32
CA ASP A 270 30.42 -18.38 15.63
C ASP A 270 29.01 -17.76 15.60
N ARG A 271 28.89 -16.44 15.47
CA ARG A 271 27.60 -15.71 15.61
C ARG A 271 27.41 -14.61 14.56
N LEU A 272 26.16 -14.32 14.22
CA LEU A 272 25.73 -13.10 13.54
C LEU A 272 25.22 -12.12 14.60
N CYS A 273 25.87 -10.96 14.74
CA CYS A 273 25.48 -9.92 15.68
C CYS A 273 24.72 -8.81 14.94
N ILE A 274 23.60 -8.40 15.52
CA ILE A 274 22.71 -7.35 15.02
C ILE A 274 22.47 -6.36 16.16
N ARG A 275 22.67 -5.08 15.88
CA ARG A 275 22.34 -3.96 16.77
C ARG A 275 21.29 -3.10 16.11
N ILE A 276 20.29 -2.72 16.89
CA ILE A 276 19.20 -1.85 16.47
C ILE A 276 19.21 -0.65 17.41
N ASP A 277 19.54 0.51 16.85
CA ASP A 277 19.41 1.79 17.50
C ASP A 277 17.98 2.31 17.30
N HIS A 278 17.43 2.95 18.32
CA HIS A 278 16.07 3.48 18.32
C HIS A 278 16.08 4.91 18.85
N PHE A 279 14.98 5.64 18.62
CA PHE A 279 14.76 6.94 19.24
C PHE A 279 14.17 6.74 20.64
N PRO A 280 14.89 7.11 21.72
CA PRO A 280 14.45 6.83 23.08
C PRO A 280 13.12 7.48 23.43
N GLU A 281 12.89 8.71 22.94
CA GLU A 281 11.67 9.48 23.24
C GLU A 281 10.43 8.74 22.72
N THR A 282 10.44 8.34 21.45
CA THR A 282 9.30 7.68 20.80
C THR A 282 9.13 6.24 21.24
N LEU A 283 10.23 5.49 21.46
CA LEU A 283 10.11 4.09 21.91
C LEU A 283 9.57 4.01 23.35
N SER A 284 9.89 5.00 24.20
CA SER A 284 9.40 5.03 25.58
C SER A 284 7.88 5.21 25.70
N GLU A 285 7.22 5.68 24.65
CA GLU A 285 5.76 5.80 24.57
C GLU A 285 5.07 4.43 24.33
N LEU A 286 5.81 3.41 23.91
CA LEU A 286 5.29 2.06 23.66
C LEU A 286 5.44 1.18 24.91
N ASP A 287 4.33 0.94 25.62
CA ASP A 287 4.33 0.12 26.84
C ASP A 287 4.72 -1.35 26.59
N ASP A 288 4.21 -1.92 25.49
CA ASP A 288 4.40 -3.31 25.05
C ASP A 288 4.95 -3.31 23.61
N ALA A 289 6.24 -2.98 23.46
CA ALA A 289 6.92 -2.94 22.17
C ALA A 289 7.48 -4.32 21.81
N GLU A 290 7.32 -4.76 20.57
CA GLU A 290 7.79 -6.05 20.09
C GLU A 290 8.67 -5.86 18.84
N PHE A 291 9.95 -6.24 18.95
CA PHE A 291 10.88 -6.26 17.84
C PHE A 291 10.84 -7.63 17.17
N ARG A 292 10.57 -7.65 15.86
CA ARG A 292 10.67 -8.85 15.03
C ARG A 292 11.84 -8.71 14.06
N ILE A 293 12.86 -9.51 14.26
CA ILE A 293 14.09 -9.52 13.48
C ILE A 293 14.05 -10.72 12.54
N THR A 294 13.96 -10.46 11.24
CA THR A 294 13.87 -11.49 10.20
C THR A 294 15.21 -11.66 9.53
N VAL A 295 15.73 -12.88 9.52
CA VAL A 295 16.92 -13.28 8.78
C VAL A 295 16.52 -14.26 7.68
N GLY A 296 16.56 -13.80 6.44
CA GLY A 296 16.25 -14.60 5.25
C GLY A 296 17.51 -15.14 4.60
N ALA A 297 17.74 -16.45 4.69
CA ALA A 297 18.80 -17.18 3.99
C ALA A 297 18.17 -18.24 3.05
N ALA A 298 18.62 -19.49 3.10
CA ALA A 298 17.89 -20.60 2.45
C ALA A 298 16.54 -20.88 3.14
N GLU A 299 16.46 -20.64 4.45
CA GLU A 299 15.24 -20.62 5.25
C GLU A 299 15.12 -19.28 5.98
N GLU A 300 13.89 -18.92 6.37
CA GLU A 300 13.60 -17.73 7.17
C GLU A 300 13.64 -18.07 8.66
N LEU A 301 14.40 -17.26 9.41
CA LEU A 301 14.49 -17.28 10.86
C LEU A 301 13.96 -15.94 11.39
N VAL A 302 12.98 -15.98 12.30
CA VAL A 302 12.42 -14.79 12.95
C VAL A 302 12.74 -14.83 14.43
N ILE A 303 13.26 -13.72 14.95
CA ILE A 303 13.51 -13.53 16.37
C ILE A 303 12.56 -12.46 16.88
N VAL A 304 11.78 -12.80 17.90
CA VAL A 304 10.81 -11.91 18.52
C VAL A 304 11.32 -11.52 19.89
N VAL A 305 11.59 -10.24 20.11
CA VAL A 305 11.99 -9.67 21.40
C VAL A 305 10.85 -8.78 21.89
N LYS A 306 10.16 -9.21 22.95
CA LYS A 306 9.09 -8.39 23.56
C LYS A 306 9.65 -7.59 24.71
N LEU A 307 9.49 -6.28 24.63
CA LEU A 307 9.78 -5.35 25.68
C LEU A 307 8.51 -4.98 26.42
N ARG A 308 8.62 -4.89 27.74
CA ARG A 308 7.61 -4.27 28.58
C ARG A 308 8.25 -3.20 29.44
N ARG A 309 7.82 -1.96 29.26
CA ARG A 309 8.41 -0.78 29.93
C ARG A 309 9.95 -0.74 29.79
N GLY A 310 10.45 -0.98 28.58
CA GLY A 310 11.88 -0.92 28.26
C GLY A 310 12.73 -2.07 28.81
N ARG A 311 12.12 -3.19 29.22
CA ARG A 311 12.85 -4.41 29.62
C ARG A 311 12.38 -5.61 28.82
N ILE A 312 13.30 -6.49 28.42
CA ILE A 312 12.95 -7.75 27.76
C ILE A 312 12.09 -8.57 28.73
N GLN A 313 10.85 -8.84 28.33
CA GLN A 313 9.91 -9.68 29.05
C GLN A 313 9.89 -11.09 28.46
N ASP A 314 9.95 -11.19 27.13
CA ASP A 314 9.82 -12.43 26.40
C ASP A 314 10.76 -12.41 25.19
N PHE A 315 11.24 -13.60 24.83
CA PHE A 315 12.16 -13.82 23.73
C PHE A 315 11.76 -15.12 23.05
N ALA A 316 11.42 -15.05 21.76
CA ALA A 316 11.01 -16.22 20.99
C ALA A 316 11.82 -16.31 19.70
N VAL A 317 12.03 -17.55 19.23
CA VAL A 317 12.63 -17.82 17.93
C VAL A 317 11.68 -18.71 17.13
N GLU A 318 11.36 -18.26 15.93
CA GLU A 318 10.52 -18.97 14.98
C GLU A 318 11.35 -19.35 13.76
N LYS A 319 11.29 -20.62 13.38
CA LYS A 319 11.95 -21.14 12.17
C LYS A 319 10.93 -21.91 11.36
N ALA A 320 10.77 -21.56 10.08
CA ALA A 320 9.76 -22.16 9.20
C ALA A 320 8.33 -22.20 9.82
N ARG A 321 7.93 -21.12 10.51
CA ARG A 321 6.63 -20.97 11.22
C ARG A 321 6.42 -21.93 12.40
N LEU A 322 7.50 -22.48 12.97
CA LEU A 322 7.47 -23.29 14.19
C LEU A 322 8.25 -22.58 15.30
N CYS A 323 7.66 -22.46 16.49
CA CYS A 323 8.31 -21.88 17.67
C CYS A 323 9.29 -22.88 18.31
N LEU A 324 10.54 -22.46 18.52
CA LEU A 324 11.59 -23.29 19.10
C LEU A 324 11.64 -23.16 20.63
N LEU A 325 11.64 -24.29 21.33
CA LEU A 325 11.61 -24.37 22.80
C LEU A 325 12.97 -24.14 23.49
N LYS A 326 14.09 -24.12 22.75
CA LYS A 326 15.44 -23.89 23.30
C LYS A 326 16.06 -22.62 22.71
N LEU A 327 15.78 -21.50 23.37
CA LEU A 327 16.10 -20.15 22.89
C LEU A 327 17.60 -19.83 22.99
N GLU A 328 18.24 -20.18 24.11
CA GLU A 328 19.65 -19.90 24.38
C GLU A 328 20.62 -20.65 23.44
N SER A 329 20.17 -21.78 22.88
CA SER A 329 20.93 -22.52 21.87
C SER A 329 20.76 -21.99 20.45
N VAL A 330 20.03 -20.88 20.28
CA VAL A 330 19.79 -20.28 18.96
C VAL A 330 20.23 -18.83 18.89
N ALA A 331 19.85 -18.02 19.88
CA ALA A 331 20.21 -16.61 19.92
C ALA A 331 20.21 -16.06 21.35
N VAL A 332 20.94 -14.97 21.53
CA VAL A 332 20.99 -14.18 22.77
C VAL A 332 20.56 -12.76 22.44
N ALA A 333 19.73 -12.16 23.29
CA ALA A 333 19.29 -10.78 23.14
C ALA A 333 19.49 -9.98 24.44
N ALA A 334 19.86 -8.72 24.31
CA ALA A 334 19.94 -7.77 25.42
C ALA A 334 19.39 -6.41 25.00
N PHE A 335 18.74 -5.73 25.95
CA PHE A 335 18.19 -4.39 25.74
C PHE A 335 18.49 -3.51 26.95
N ASP A 336 19.13 -2.37 26.71
CA ASP A 336 19.31 -1.31 27.69
C ASP A 336 19.19 0.07 27.00
N ARG A 337 20.21 0.49 26.25
CA ARG A 337 20.15 1.70 25.40
C ARG A 337 19.93 1.38 23.93
N ILE A 338 20.30 0.18 23.53
CA ILE A 338 20.12 -0.37 22.19
C ILE A 338 19.60 -1.80 22.33
N LEU A 339 18.99 -2.32 21.28
CA LEU A 339 18.71 -3.74 21.18
C LEU A 339 19.89 -4.43 20.51
N GLU A 340 20.47 -5.42 21.17
CA GLU A 340 21.50 -6.29 20.60
C GLU A 340 20.98 -7.71 20.55
N VAL A 341 21.18 -8.38 19.41
CA VAL A 341 20.84 -9.78 19.20
C VAL A 341 22.00 -10.49 18.53
N ALA A 342 22.47 -11.58 19.11
CA ALA A 342 23.49 -12.46 18.54
C ALA A 342 22.89 -13.83 18.24
N ILE A 343 22.94 -14.24 16.98
CA ILE A 343 22.37 -15.49 16.47
C ILE A 343 23.51 -16.46 16.20
N LEU A 344 23.43 -17.69 16.70
CA LEU A 344 24.43 -18.71 16.42
C LEU A 344 24.46 -19.04 14.92
N ARG A 345 25.66 -19.05 14.35
CA ARG A 345 25.89 -19.16 12.92
C ARG A 345 25.44 -20.50 12.35
N ASP A 346 25.48 -21.57 13.15
CA ASP A 346 25.01 -22.90 12.76
C ASP A 346 23.49 -23.01 12.60
N GLN A 347 22.74 -22.00 13.09
CA GLN A 347 21.29 -21.91 12.93
C GLN A 347 20.88 -21.25 11.60
N LEU A 348 21.82 -20.54 10.96
CA LEU A 348 21.62 -19.89 9.67
C LEU A 348 21.96 -20.87 8.54
N ASP A 349 20.97 -21.26 7.74
CA ASP A 349 21.25 -22.09 6.55
C ASP A 349 21.79 -21.21 5.41
N LEU A 350 23.12 -21.15 5.32
CA LEU A 350 23.85 -20.37 4.34
C LEU A 350 24.23 -21.17 3.08
N LYS A 351 23.79 -22.44 2.93
CA LYS A 351 24.28 -23.32 1.85
C LYS A 351 24.06 -22.72 0.46
N GLY A 352 25.17 -22.40 -0.21
CA GLY A 352 25.18 -21.86 -1.57
C GLY A 352 24.75 -20.39 -1.69
N GLN A 353 24.43 -19.72 -0.59
CA GLN A 353 24.01 -18.32 -0.57
C GLN A 353 25.22 -17.41 -0.41
N SER A 354 25.34 -16.42 -1.29
CA SER A 354 26.33 -15.33 -1.16
C SER A 354 25.72 -14.05 -0.57
N ARG A 355 24.41 -14.08 -0.29
CA ARG A 355 23.63 -12.94 0.22
C ARG A 355 22.68 -13.43 1.30
N LEU A 356 22.44 -12.55 2.27
CA LEU A 356 21.48 -12.73 3.35
C LEU A 356 20.56 -11.52 3.34
N LYS A 357 19.26 -11.73 3.59
CA LYS A 357 18.31 -10.65 3.86
C LYS A 357 18.19 -10.47 5.36
N LEU A 358 18.22 -9.23 5.80
CA LEU A 358 18.00 -8.86 7.20
C LEU A 358 16.90 -7.79 7.23
N GLY A 359 15.90 -7.98 8.07
CA GLY A 359 14.80 -7.04 8.28
C GLY A 359 14.47 -6.91 9.75
N VAL A 360 13.98 -5.74 10.15
CA VAL A 360 13.52 -5.47 11.51
C VAL A 360 12.19 -4.75 11.41
N ALA A 361 11.18 -5.26 12.12
CA ALA A 361 9.87 -4.62 12.27
C ALA A 361 9.59 -4.36 13.75
N LEU A 362 8.96 -3.24 14.05
CA LEU A 362 8.50 -2.88 15.39
C LEU A 362 6.97 -3.00 15.44
N TRP A 363 6.47 -3.58 16.52
CA TRP A 363 5.05 -3.82 16.75
C TRP A 363 4.65 -3.28 18.13
N HIS A 364 3.39 -2.85 18.25
CA HIS A 364 2.77 -2.45 19.50
C HIS A 364 1.30 -2.90 19.53
N GLY A 365 0.89 -3.60 20.60
CA GLY A 365 -0.51 -4.05 20.74
C GLY A 365 -0.98 -5.00 19.63
N GLY A 366 -0.06 -5.73 18.99
CA GLY A 366 -0.37 -6.62 17.87
C GLY A 366 -0.48 -5.92 16.50
N LEU A 367 -0.16 -4.63 16.42
CA LEU A 367 -0.11 -3.87 15.18
C LEU A 367 1.34 -3.43 14.88
N PRO A 368 1.78 -3.44 13.62
CA PRO A 368 3.05 -2.82 13.22
C PRO A 368 2.99 -1.30 13.36
N VAL A 369 4.10 -0.68 13.77
CA VAL A 369 4.18 0.78 14.00
C VAL A 369 5.31 1.44 13.20
#